data_AF-A0A534PB35-F1
#
_entry.id   AF-A0A534PB35-F1
#
_cell.length_a   1.000
_cell.length_b   1.000
_cell.length_c   1.000
_cell.angle_alpha   90.00
_cell.angle_beta   90.00
_cell.angle_gamma   90.00
#
_symmetry.space_group_name_H-M   'P 1'
#
loop_
_entity.id
_entity.type
_entity.pdbx_description
1 polymer ?
#
loop_
_entity_poly.entity_id
_entity_poly.type
_entity_poly.pdbx_seq_one_letter_code
_entity_poly.pdbx_strand_id
1 'polypeptide(L)' 'MEKELGVKTELAVGSPGSFQVWVDGKVVVEKHLMGFPTEEEIVDAVGAAMGRRTG' A
#
# COMPACT_ATOMS: atom_id res chain seq x y z
N MET A 1 8.59 -1.43 -1.36
CA MET A 1 7.92 -1.80 -2.64
C MET A 1 8.85 -2.19 -3.78
N GLU A 2 9.73 -1.32 -4.32
CA GLU A 2 10.55 -1.72 -5.49
C GLU A 2 11.45 -2.93 -5.21
N LYS A 3 12.11 -2.97 -4.05
CA LYS A 3 12.98 -4.10 -3.67
C LYS A 3 12.22 -5.40 -3.35
N GLU A 4 11.00 -5.28 -2.86
CA GLU A 4 10.23 -6.42 -2.31
C GLU A 4 9.23 -6.98 -3.33
N LEU A 5 8.66 -6.09 -4.14
CA LEU A 5 7.61 -6.40 -5.11
C LEU A 5 8.04 -6.08 -6.55
N GLY A 6 9.16 -5.38 -6.79
CA GLY A 6 9.58 -4.99 -8.14
C GLY A 6 8.64 -4.01 -8.82
N VAL A 7 7.85 -3.26 -8.05
CA VAL A 7 6.83 -2.32 -8.55
C VAL A 7 7.33 -0.89 -8.37
N LYS A 8 7.10 -0.06 -9.39
CA LYS A 8 7.30 1.39 -9.31
C LYS A 8 6.10 2.04 -8.67
N THR A 9 6.34 2.95 -7.73
CA THR A 9 5.28 3.69 -7.03
C THR A 9 5.28 5.15 -7.42
N GLU A 10 4.09 5.73 -7.52
CA GLU A 10 3.91 7.17 -7.73
C GLU A 10 3.34 7.81 -6.45
N LEU A 11 3.83 9.01 -6.13
CA LEU A 11 3.34 9.79 -4.99
C LEU A 11 2.29 10.78 -5.47
N ALA A 12 1.06 10.63 -4.98
CA ALA A 12 -0.05 11.55 -5.23
C ALA A 12 -0.36 12.39 -3.98
N VAL A 13 -0.70 13.66 -4.19
CA VAL A 13 -1.11 14.54 -3.09
C VAL A 13 -2.53 14.18 -2.64
N GLY A 14 -2.65 13.70 -1.40
CA GLY A 14 -3.92 13.40 -0.76
C GLY A 14 -4.45 14.55 0.12
N SER A 15 -5.58 14.30 0.79
CA SER A 15 -6.11 15.23 1.81
C SER A 15 -5.12 15.40 2.96
N PRO A 16 -5.10 16.58 3.63
CA PRO A 16 -4.23 16.82 4.78
C PRO A 16 -4.37 15.73 5.84
N GLY A 17 -3.23 15.17 6.25
CA GLY A 17 -3.17 14.10 7.23
C GLY A 17 -3.63 12.74 6.73
N SER A 18 -3.91 12.54 5.44
CA SER A 18 -4.22 11.21 4.89
C SER A 18 -2.96 10.46 4.48
N PHE A 19 -3.00 9.14 4.65
CA PHE A 19 -2.03 8.21 4.09
C PHE A 19 -2.82 7.03 3.53
N GLN A 20 -2.71 6.82 2.23
CA GLN A 20 -3.44 5.80 1.50
C GLN A 20 -2.52 5.20 0.46
N VAL A 21 -2.57 3.87 0.32
CA VAL A 21 -1.89 3.11 -0.72
C VAL A 21 -2.95 2.60 -1.67
N TRP A 22 -2.75 2.90 -2.96
CA TRP A 22 -3.69 2.55 -4.03
C TRP A 22 -3.04 1.54 -4.97
N VAL A 23 -3.81 0.53 -5.37
CA VAL A 23 -3.43 -0.44 -6.41
C VAL A 23 -4.62 -0.55 -7.37
N ASP A 24 -4.38 -0.33 -8.66
CA ASP A 24 -5.41 -0.36 -9.71
C ASP A 24 -6.69 0.43 -9.37
N GLY A 25 -6.51 1.63 -8.80
CA GLY A 25 -7.62 2.51 -8.45
C GLY A 25 -8.41 2.09 -7.20
N LYS A 26 -7.92 1.13 -6.41
CA LYS A 26 -8.51 0.72 -5.13
C LYS A 26 -7.57 1.03 -3.97
N VAL A 27 -8.11 1.57 -2.89
CA VAL A 27 -7.36 1.69 -1.62
C VAL A 27 -7.17 0.28 -1.06
N VAL A 28 -5.93 -0.12 -0.88
CA VAL A 28 -5.56 -1.40 -0.29
C VAL A 28 -5.08 -1.25 1.15
N VAL A 29 -4.56 -0.06 1.49
CA VAL A 29 -4.12 0.30 2.83
C VAL A 29 -4.44 1.76 3.08
N GLU A 30 -4.91 2.07 4.29
CA GLU A 30 -5.06 3.43 4.79
C GLU A 30 -4.52 3.53 6.21
N LYS A 31 -4.11 4.73 6.63
CA LYS A 31 -3.78 4.95 8.04
C LYS A 31 -5.04 4.83 8.91
N HIS A 32 -4.87 4.30 10.10
CA HIS A 32 -5.92 4.27 11.10
C HIS A 32 -5.76 5.45 12.07
N LEU A 33 -6.82 5.75 12.84
CA LEU A 33 -6.77 6.77 13.90
C LEU A 33 -5.69 6.48 14.95
N MET A 34 -5.32 5.21 15.12
CA MET A 34 -4.31 4.76 16.09
C MET A 34 -2.87 4.75 15.55
N GLY A 35 -2.64 4.98 14.26
CA GLY A 35 -1.27 5.00 13.72
C GLY A 35 -1.15 4.65 12.24
N PHE A 36 0.10 4.55 11.81
CA PHE A 36 0.46 4.09 10.48
C PHE A 36 0.54 2.56 10.45
N PRO A 37 0.13 1.93 9.33
CA PRO A 37 0.37 0.52 9.10
C PRO A 37 1.86 0.26 8.99
N THR A 38 2.28 -0.94 9.38
CA THR A 38 3.66 -1.40 9.26
C THR A 38 4.05 -1.65 7.80
N GLU A 39 5.35 -1.69 7.54
CA GLU A 39 5.87 -2.00 6.19
C GLU A 39 5.39 -3.37 5.70
N GLU A 40 5.42 -4.38 6.58
CA GLU A 40 4.96 -5.74 6.29
C GLU A 40 3.48 -5.78 5.91
N GLU A 41 2.61 -5.07 6.65
CA GLU A 41 1.19 -4.95 6.32
C GLU A 41 0.96 -4.28 4.97
N ILE A 42 1.75 -3.26 4.63
CA ILE A 42 1.66 -2.58 3.34
C ILE A 42 2.05 -3.53 2.20
N VAL A 43 3.15 -4.25 2.35
CA VAL A 43 3.69 -5.14 1.32
C VAL A 43 2.76 -6.34 1.10
N ASP A 44 2.23 -6.93 2.17
CA ASP A 44 1.28 -8.05 2.08
C ASP A 44 -0.03 -7.62 1.39
N ALA A 45 -0.63 -6.52 1.82
CA ALA A 45 -1.86 -6.00 1.23
C ALA A 45 -1.72 -5.68 -0.26
N VAL A 46 -0.57 -5.10 -0.65
CA VAL A 46 -0.28 -4.76 -2.05
C VAL A 46 0.03 -6.01 -2.87
N GLY A 47 0.78 -6.97 -2.32
CA GLY A 47 1.03 -8.27 -2.93
C GLY A 47 -0.27 -9.04 -3.20
N ALA A 48 -1.16 -9.10 -2.20
CA ALA A 48 -2.47 -9.71 -2.31
C ALA A 48 -3.35 -9.01 -3.36
N ALA A 49 -3.37 -7.68 -3.40
CA ALA A 49 -4.13 -6.91 -4.38
C ALA A 49 -3.65 -7.12 -5.82
N MET A 50 -2.35 -7.33 -6.03
CA MET A 50 -1.77 -7.66 -7.34
C MET A 50 -1.95 -9.14 -7.73
N GLY A 51 -2.61 -9.96 -6.91
CA GLY A 51 -2.79 -11.38 -7.16
C GLY A 51 -1.52 -12.22 -7.03
N ARG A 52 -0.44 -11.65 -6.46
CA ARG A 52 0.74 -12.42 -6.06
C ARG A 52 0.42 -13.09 -4.74
N ARG A 53 -0.22 -14.26 -4.78
CA ARG A 53 -0.11 -15.22 -3.68
C ARG A 53 1.36 -15.62 -3.60
N THR A 54 2.06 -15.13 -2.59
CA THR A 54 3.24 -15.82 -2.05
C THR A 54 2.73 -17.17 -1.54
N GLY A 55 2.80 -18.18 -2.43
CA GLY A 55 2.75 -19.59 -2.04
C GLY A 55 4.09 -20.03 -1.48
#